data_AF-A0A0A9CX90-F1
#
_entry.id   AF-A0A0A9CX90-F1
#
_cell.length_a   1.000
_cell.length_b   1.000
_cell.length_c   1.000
_cell.angle_alpha   90.00
_cell.angle_beta   90.00
_cell.angle_gamma   90.00
#
_symmetry.space_group_name_H-M   'P 1'
#
loop_
_entity.id
_entity.type
_entity.pdbx_description
1 polymer ?
#
loop_
_entity_poly.entity_id
_entity_poly.type
_entity_poly.pdbx_seq_one_letter_code
_entity_poly.pdbx_strand_id
1 'polypeptide(L)'
;MILLASGMQCTLFTGYQFSAGGIVKLPKFEMMMSKSEANNKPVLAADDVHIVTVYGRIYCLQLDRVNMSLNLYRFYRDAVVQQCTLPTYSSRIAVSAVDNIIMVHQIDAKVVILYDVSLDSYAPVSAPLPLLVRGLPSNSRQTAQTADSQSSSAYGGTIYGEGWNFLIPDLICDAENGLLWKLHLDLEAIAASSSDAPSILEFLQRRKSDPSTVKTLCLAIVRTIILERRPVTTVAKAMDAVLDSYSRLMKMGGASPGVRRTHEQNQQSGGQPVEASHVIPQEPSPAATSNHVNPDQASGVASRYMQSNSGVEHGIDRTLLSTSSDSDEITTISGATSEATSGYHTSDAVNKAQVVGEDSRPLSSGTSMQHWPHGGSLAISPAEMFQSVFALVEDEMMGDPAYLTAVIMEFLRSASKVGLKAPPNLYVMVATLLARSNRYAEIALFVSNKILEPTKELAMQLMELGRQHSPTRKLGMDMLRERGLHHDYVTALLQDGYYLEALRYARKYKVITVQPALFLEKAVAKNSAQNLAAVLSFFSEFTPSFRTTSDFGRYRHILSEMV
;
A
#
# COMPACT_ATOMS: atom_id res chain seq x y z
N MET A 1 14.58 -26.30 -17.98
CA MET A 1 14.04 -26.33 -19.36
C MET A 1 15.21 -26.26 -20.32
N ILE A 2 15.11 -26.87 -21.50
CA ILE A 2 16.13 -26.79 -22.54
C ILE A 2 15.49 -26.20 -23.79
N LEU A 3 16.21 -25.34 -24.50
CA LEU A 3 15.90 -24.90 -25.86
C LEU A 3 16.96 -25.46 -26.81
N LEU A 4 16.53 -26.00 -27.93
CA LEU A 4 17.41 -26.44 -29.01
C LEU A 4 17.16 -25.56 -30.24
N ALA A 5 18.18 -24.81 -30.64
CA ALA A 5 18.24 -24.11 -31.92
C ALA A 5 18.49 -25.08 -33.08
N SER A 6 18.09 -24.73 -34.29
CA SER A 6 18.29 -25.53 -35.49
C SER A 6 18.27 -24.69 -36.78
N GLY A 7 18.76 -25.28 -37.88
CA GLY A 7 18.97 -24.57 -39.15
C GLY A 7 20.28 -23.79 -39.19
N MET A 8 20.71 -23.37 -40.39
CA MET A 8 22.03 -22.75 -40.62
C MET A 8 22.25 -21.42 -39.88
N GLN A 9 21.18 -20.76 -39.44
CA GLN A 9 21.22 -19.48 -38.72
C GLN A 9 20.85 -19.60 -37.23
N CYS A 10 20.60 -20.83 -36.73
CA CYS A 10 20.12 -21.09 -35.37
C CYS A 10 18.79 -20.42 -35.00
N THR A 11 17.97 -19.98 -35.96
CA THR A 11 16.72 -19.24 -35.73
C THR A 11 15.52 -20.12 -35.34
N LEU A 12 15.49 -21.40 -35.72
CA LEU A 12 14.35 -22.30 -35.49
C LEU A 12 14.51 -23.07 -34.18
N PHE A 13 13.70 -22.73 -33.18
CA PHE A 13 13.76 -23.31 -31.84
C PHE A 13 12.75 -24.43 -31.60
N THR A 14 13.15 -25.40 -30.77
CA THR A 14 12.28 -26.39 -30.14
C THR A 14 12.55 -26.44 -28.64
N GLY A 15 11.54 -26.20 -27.82
CA GLY A 15 11.66 -26.25 -26.35
C GLY A 15 11.29 -27.60 -25.74
N TYR A 16 11.95 -27.94 -24.63
CA TYR A 16 11.65 -29.12 -23.81
C TYR A 16 11.59 -28.72 -22.33
N GLN A 17 10.38 -28.80 -21.76
CA GLN A 17 10.14 -28.60 -20.34
C GLN A 17 10.23 -29.94 -19.61
N PHE A 18 11.04 -29.98 -18.55
CA PHE A 18 11.25 -31.17 -17.73
C PHE A 18 10.42 -31.02 -16.44
N SER A 19 9.76 -32.09 -16.02
CA SER A 19 8.91 -32.13 -14.84
C SER A 19 8.98 -33.51 -14.17
N ALA A 20 8.47 -33.64 -12.95
CA ALA A 20 8.34 -34.95 -12.29
C ALA A 20 7.41 -35.92 -13.06
N GLY A 21 6.49 -35.40 -13.89
CA GLY A 21 5.63 -36.18 -14.79
C GLY A 21 6.26 -36.50 -16.16
N GLY A 22 7.55 -36.21 -16.36
CA GLY A 22 8.26 -36.44 -17.62
C GLY A 22 8.55 -35.16 -18.42
N ILE A 23 8.83 -35.34 -19.71
CA ILE A 23 9.30 -34.29 -20.63
C ILE A 23 8.15 -33.82 -21.52
N VAL A 24 7.79 -32.54 -21.44
CA VAL A 24 6.83 -31.89 -22.33
C VAL A 24 7.59 -31.18 -23.44
N LYS A 25 7.33 -31.57 -24.69
CA LYS A 25 7.82 -30.87 -25.88
C LYS A 25 6.94 -29.63 -26.13
N LEU A 26 7.57 -28.47 -26.19
CA LEU A 26 6.91 -27.19 -26.45
C LEU A 26 6.76 -26.95 -27.96
N PRO A 27 5.87 -26.04 -28.38
CA PRO A 27 5.73 -25.64 -29.79
C PRO A 27 7.07 -25.20 -30.40
N LYS A 28 7.24 -25.47 -31.69
CA LYS A 28 8.33 -24.86 -32.46
C LYS A 28 8.01 -23.39 -32.72
N PHE A 29 9.03 -22.56 -32.73
CA PHE A 29 8.93 -21.15 -33.12
C PHE A 29 10.24 -20.71 -33.78
N GLU A 30 10.18 -19.65 -34.57
CA GLU A 30 11.35 -19.03 -35.18
C GLU A 30 11.57 -17.64 -34.58
N MET A 31 12.81 -17.31 -34.24
CA MET A 31 13.21 -15.96 -33.83
C MET A 31 13.58 -15.12 -35.05
N MET A 32 13.05 -13.91 -35.12
CA MET A 32 13.43 -12.96 -36.16
C MET A 32 14.78 -12.32 -35.80
N MET A 33 15.74 -12.39 -36.72
CA MET A 33 17.06 -11.77 -36.60
C MET A 33 17.16 -10.58 -37.54
N SER A 34 17.62 -9.44 -37.04
CA SER A 34 17.84 -8.26 -37.86
C SER A 34 19.10 -8.40 -38.72
N LYS A 35 19.06 -7.84 -39.93
CA LYS A 35 20.10 -8.02 -40.94
C LYS A 35 21.12 -6.89 -40.83
N SER A 36 22.34 -7.21 -40.40
CA SER A 36 23.45 -6.25 -40.35
C SER A 36 23.81 -5.72 -41.75
N GLU A 37 23.85 -6.60 -42.75
CA GLU A 37 24.13 -6.27 -44.15
C GLU A 37 23.34 -7.16 -45.11
N ALA A 38 23.25 -6.77 -46.39
CA ALA A 38 22.50 -7.51 -47.41
C ALA A 38 23.06 -8.91 -47.72
N ASN A 39 24.39 -9.10 -47.60
CA ASN A 39 25.08 -10.32 -48.00
C ASN A 39 25.47 -11.24 -46.83
N ASN A 40 25.38 -10.78 -45.57
CA ASN A 40 25.80 -11.58 -44.41
C ASN A 40 24.58 -12.03 -43.60
N LYS A 41 24.45 -13.35 -43.41
CA LYS A 41 23.36 -13.97 -42.65
C LYS A 41 23.84 -14.20 -41.22
N PRO A 42 23.42 -13.41 -40.21
CA PRO A 42 23.83 -13.65 -38.84
C PRO A 42 23.33 -15.03 -38.38
N VAL A 43 24.20 -15.71 -37.62
CA VAL A 43 23.89 -16.89 -36.84
C VAL A 43 23.64 -16.42 -35.42
N LEU A 44 22.51 -16.79 -34.83
CA LEU A 44 22.18 -16.44 -33.45
C LEU A 44 23.10 -17.19 -32.48
N ALA A 45 23.82 -16.46 -31.61
CA ALA A 45 24.72 -17.05 -30.63
C ALA A 45 23.96 -17.65 -29.44
N ALA A 46 24.57 -18.61 -28.74
CA ALA A 46 23.98 -19.17 -27.51
C ALA A 46 23.89 -18.10 -26.40
N ASP A 47 24.89 -17.21 -26.32
CA ASP A 47 24.98 -16.14 -25.32
C ASP A 47 24.03 -14.96 -25.59
N ASP A 48 23.28 -14.99 -26.71
CA ASP A 48 22.20 -14.04 -27.02
C ASP A 48 20.82 -14.59 -26.60
N VAL A 49 20.73 -15.83 -26.13
CA VAL A 49 19.46 -16.54 -25.89
C VAL A 49 19.36 -17.05 -24.46
N HIS A 50 18.34 -16.58 -23.73
CA HIS A 50 18.19 -16.87 -22.31
C HIS A 50 16.77 -17.27 -21.93
N ILE A 51 16.62 -18.09 -20.89
CA ILE A 51 15.31 -18.50 -20.36
C ILE A 51 15.13 -17.92 -18.96
N VAL A 52 14.08 -17.13 -18.75
CA VAL A 52 13.72 -16.57 -17.44
C VAL A 52 12.28 -16.94 -17.06
N THR A 53 12.00 -17.01 -15.75
CA THR A 53 10.64 -17.19 -15.24
C THR A 53 10.23 -15.97 -14.43
N VAL A 54 9.21 -15.26 -14.91
CA VAL A 54 8.81 -13.94 -14.40
C VAL A 54 7.29 -13.93 -14.23
N TYR A 55 6.79 -13.57 -13.05
CA TYR A 55 5.38 -13.68 -12.64
C TYR A 55 4.77 -15.08 -12.95
N GLY A 56 5.55 -16.14 -12.76
CA GLY A 56 5.15 -17.53 -13.02
C GLY A 56 5.02 -17.90 -14.49
N ARG A 57 5.43 -17.03 -15.42
CA ARG A 57 5.42 -17.25 -16.87
C ARG A 57 6.85 -17.44 -17.36
N ILE A 58 7.04 -18.36 -18.31
CA ILE A 58 8.35 -18.62 -18.91
C ILE A 58 8.51 -17.71 -20.13
N TYR A 59 9.66 -17.03 -20.21
CA TYR A 59 10.06 -16.19 -21.33
C TYR A 59 11.38 -16.68 -21.90
N CYS A 60 11.50 -16.69 -23.23
CA CYS A 60 12.78 -16.61 -23.90
C CYS A 60 13.12 -15.14 -24.10
N LEU A 61 14.31 -14.75 -23.68
CA LEU A 61 14.93 -13.48 -24.07
C LEU A 61 15.83 -13.77 -25.28
N GLN A 62 15.76 -12.92 -26.30
CA GLN A 62 16.66 -12.90 -27.44
C GLN A 62 17.27 -11.50 -27.52
N LEU A 63 18.59 -11.41 -27.48
CA LEU A 63 19.32 -10.18 -27.69
C LEU A 63 19.59 -9.98 -29.19
N ASP A 64 18.98 -8.95 -29.78
CA ASP A 64 19.30 -8.47 -31.11
C ASP A 64 20.32 -7.34 -31.01
N ARG A 65 21.62 -7.70 -31.12
CA ARG A 65 22.74 -6.73 -31.07
C ARG A 65 22.82 -5.84 -32.32
N VAL A 66 22.02 -6.07 -33.36
CA VAL A 66 21.96 -5.24 -34.57
C VAL A 66 20.90 -4.15 -34.41
N ASN A 67 19.70 -4.51 -33.95
CA ASN A 67 18.64 -3.54 -33.63
C ASN A 67 18.80 -2.87 -32.26
N MET A 68 19.79 -3.30 -31.46
CA MET A 68 20.00 -2.82 -30.09
C MET A 68 18.73 -3.02 -29.22
N SER A 69 18.21 -4.24 -29.22
CA SER A 69 16.98 -4.58 -28.52
C SER A 69 16.97 -5.99 -27.91
N LEU A 70 16.10 -6.17 -26.93
CA LEU A 70 15.85 -7.43 -26.24
C LEU A 70 14.40 -7.89 -26.53
N ASN A 71 14.24 -8.91 -27.36
CA ASN A 71 12.93 -9.46 -27.74
C ASN A 71 12.47 -10.49 -26.69
N LEU A 72 11.23 -10.38 -26.21
CA LEU A 72 10.66 -11.25 -25.16
C LEU A 72 9.61 -12.19 -25.76
N TYR A 73 9.95 -13.47 -25.92
CA TYR A 73 9.02 -14.50 -26.40
C TYR A 73 8.43 -15.27 -25.22
N ARG A 74 7.12 -15.12 -24.98
CA ARG A 74 6.41 -15.84 -23.93
C ARG A 74 5.99 -17.23 -24.42
N PHE A 75 6.28 -18.25 -23.61
CA PHE A 75 5.77 -19.60 -23.82
C PHE A 75 4.33 -19.74 -23.31
N TYR A 76 3.49 -20.35 -24.13
CA TYR A 76 2.19 -20.91 -23.77
C TYR A 76 2.24 -22.44 -23.96
N ARG A 77 1.13 -23.13 -23.73
CA ARG A 77 1.04 -24.60 -23.89
C ARG A 77 1.13 -25.04 -25.36
N ASP A 78 0.60 -24.19 -26.24
CA ASP A 78 0.26 -24.45 -27.64
C ASP A 78 0.86 -23.44 -28.62
N ALA A 79 1.31 -22.28 -28.15
CA ALA A 79 2.04 -21.28 -28.94
C ALA A 79 3.25 -20.70 -28.20
N VAL A 80 4.13 -20.03 -28.94
CA VAL A 80 5.15 -19.11 -28.41
C VAL A 80 4.94 -17.77 -29.11
N VAL A 81 4.89 -16.67 -28.35
CA VAL A 81 4.49 -15.36 -28.87
C VAL A 81 5.45 -14.28 -28.38
N GLN A 82 6.00 -13.47 -29.29
CA GLN A 82 6.73 -12.25 -28.93
C GLN A 82 5.77 -11.28 -28.25
N GLN A 83 5.96 -11.04 -26.95
CA GLN A 83 5.07 -10.19 -26.14
C GLN A 83 5.48 -8.72 -26.21
N CYS A 84 6.78 -8.43 -26.19
CA CYS A 84 7.32 -7.08 -26.33
C CYS A 84 8.80 -7.10 -26.76
N THR A 85 9.36 -5.90 -26.92
CA THR A 85 10.77 -5.67 -27.28
C THR A 85 11.25 -4.47 -26.47
N LEU A 86 12.33 -4.64 -25.71
CA LEU A 86 12.88 -3.64 -24.81
C LEU A 86 14.14 -3.02 -25.45
N PRO A 87 14.37 -1.70 -25.34
CA PRO A 87 15.56 -1.08 -25.90
C PRO A 87 16.83 -1.42 -25.09
N THR A 88 17.95 -1.57 -25.79
CA THR A 88 19.29 -1.69 -25.21
C THR A 88 20.17 -0.57 -25.76
N TYR A 89 21.18 -0.14 -25.00
CA TYR A 89 21.93 1.10 -25.30
C TYR A 89 23.44 0.88 -25.49
N SER A 90 23.93 -0.34 -25.23
CA SER A 90 25.21 -0.88 -25.71
C SER A 90 24.99 -2.22 -26.43
N SER A 91 25.99 -2.66 -27.19
CA SER A 91 26.16 -4.02 -27.69
C SER A 91 26.82 -4.96 -26.68
N ARG A 92 27.62 -4.44 -25.72
CA ARG A 92 28.14 -5.18 -24.57
C ARG A 92 27.13 -5.09 -23.43
N ILE A 93 26.19 -6.03 -23.41
CA ILE A 93 25.20 -6.18 -22.34
C ILE A 93 25.15 -7.60 -21.81
N ALA A 94 24.60 -7.74 -20.61
CA ALA A 94 24.11 -8.98 -20.04
C ALA A 94 22.68 -8.79 -19.51
N VAL A 95 21.98 -9.89 -19.25
CA VAL A 95 20.64 -9.85 -18.63
C VAL A 95 20.57 -10.75 -17.41
N SER A 96 19.77 -10.35 -16.43
CA SER A 96 19.43 -11.15 -15.25
C SER A 96 17.95 -10.95 -14.90
N ALA A 97 17.43 -11.72 -13.94
CA ALA A 97 16.04 -11.67 -13.53
C ALA A 97 15.88 -11.87 -12.01
N VAL A 98 15.60 -10.79 -11.29
CA VAL A 98 15.47 -10.79 -9.81
C VAL A 98 14.06 -10.37 -9.43
N ASP A 99 13.42 -11.17 -8.57
CA ASP A 99 12.06 -10.96 -8.05
C ASP A 99 11.04 -10.41 -9.07
N ASN A 100 10.92 -11.12 -10.20
CA ASN A 100 10.00 -10.82 -11.30
C ASN A 100 10.31 -9.51 -12.08
N ILE A 101 11.51 -8.93 -11.92
CA ILE A 101 12.05 -7.85 -12.74
C ILE A 101 13.09 -8.42 -13.70
N ILE A 102 13.07 -7.97 -14.96
CA ILE A 102 14.15 -8.22 -15.91
C ILE A 102 15.13 -7.07 -15.82
N MET A 103 16.41 -7.40 -15.64
CA MET A 103 17.50 -6.47 -15.43
C MET A 103 18.40 -6.51 -16.66
N VAL A 104 18.55 -5.38 -17.34
CA VAL A 104 19.40 -5.27 -18.55
C VAL A 104 20.64 -4.45 -18.20
N HIS A 105 21.75 -5.14 -18.06
CA HIS A 105 23.04 -4.58 -17.64
C HIS A 105 23.75 -3.93 -18.83
N GLN A 106 23.91 -2.62 -18.82
CA GLN A 106 24.72 -1.89 -19.81
C GLN A 106 26.16 -1.87 -19.31
N ILE A 107 26.97 -2.83 -19.77
CA ILE A 107 28.26 -3.17 -19.14
C ILE A 107 29.25 -2.01 -19.25
N ASP A 108 29.42 -1.41 -20.43
CA ASP A 108 30.36 -0.28 -20.62
C ASP A 108 29.92 0.98 -19.88
N ALA A 109 28.60 1.23 -19.81
CA ALA A 109 28.01 2.36 -19.09
C ALA A 109 27.90 2.13 -17.57
N LYS A 110 28.24 0.92 -17.09
CA LYS A 110 28.23 0.48 -15.69
C LYS A 110 26.91 0.66 -14.94
N VAL A 111 25.79 0.66 -15.67
CA VAL A 111 24.43 0.79 -15.11
C VAL A 111 23.54 -0.40 -15.48
N VAL A 112 22.48 -0.62 -14.71
CA VAL A 112 21.42 -1.59 -14.98
C VAL A 112 20.08 -0.86 -15.19
N ILE A 113 19.32 -1.32 -16.19
CA ILE A 113 17.97 -0.84 -16.49
C ILE A 113 16.98 -1.91 -16.02
N LEU A 114 15.96 -1.49 -15.27
CA LEU A 114 15.00 -2.36 -14.59
C LEU A 114 13.66 -2.34 -15.32
N TYR A 115 13.18 -3.50 -15.79
CA TYR A 115 11.92 -3.64 -16.52
C TYR A 115 10.94 -4.58 -15.80
N ASP A 116 9.77 -4.06 -15.44
CA ASP A 116 8.66 -4.83 -14.88
C ASP A 116 7.69 -5.23 -15.99
N VAL A 117 7.73 -6.49 -16.45
CA VAL A 117 6.85 -7.00 -17.53
C VAL A 117 5.37 -7.15 -17.15
N SER A 118 4.98 -6.66 -15.98
CA SER A 118 3.57 -6.45 -15.61
C SER A 118 3.08 -5.01 -15.88
N LEU A 119 3.95 -4.11 -16.32
CA LEU A 119 3.60 -2.78 -16.84
C LEU A 119 3.38 -2.85 -18.36
N ASP A 120 2.18 -2.52 -18.83
CA ASP A 120 1.84 -2.53 -20.27
C ASP A 120 2.63 -1.50 -21.10
N SER A 121 3.21 -0.49 -20.45
CA SER A 121 4.08 0.51 -21.09
C SER A 121 5.48 0.00 -21.43
N TYR A 122 5.93 -1.08 -20.78
CA TYR A 122 7.30 -1.60 -20.82
C TYR A 122 8.41 -0.56 -20.58
N ALA A 123 8.06 0.58 -19.95
CA ALA A 123 9.03 1.59 -19.56
C ALA A 123 9.95 1.09 -18.41
N PRO A 124 11.17 1.63 -18.30
CA PRO A 124 12.00 1.40 -17.12
C PRO A 124 11.29 1.80 -15.82
N VAL A 125 11.47 1.00 -14.76
CA VAL A 125 10.89 1.27 -13.42
C VAL A 125 11.48 2.54 -12.79
N SER A 126 12.74 2.83 -13.10
CA SER A 126 13.54 3.94 -12.57
C SER A 126 14.47 4.47 -13.65
N ALA A 127 15.20 5.56 -13.36
CA ALA A 127 16.43 5.86 -14.07
C ALA A 127 17.42 4.67 -13.99
N PRO A 128 18.36 4.52 -14.95
CA PRO A 128 19.41 3.50 -14.86
C PRO A 128 20.27 3.67 -13.59
N LEU A 129 20.49 2.58 -12.85
CA LEU A 129 21.20 2.61 -11.57
C LEU A 129 22.55 1.88 -11.65
N PRO A 130 23.58 2.29 -10.88
CA PRO A 130 24.82 1.52 -10.77
C PRO A 130 24.59 0.20 -10.01
N LEU A 131 25.43 -0.81 -10.26
CA LEU A 131 25.53 -1.95 -9.34
C LEU A 131 26.34 -1.56 -8.10
N LEU A 132 25.88 -1.99 -6.92
CA LEU A 132 26.57 -1.79 -5.65
C LEU A 132 27.01 -3.14 -5.09
N VAL A 133 28.28 -3.23 -4.67
CA VAL A 133 28.84 -4.44 -4.05
C VAL A 133 28.71 -4.33 -2.53
N ARG A 134 28.10 -5.33 -1.89
CA ARG A 134 27.87 -5.41 -0.43
C ARG A 134 28.17 -6.83 0.06
N GLY A 135 28.37 -6.98 1.38
CA GLY A 135 28.45 -8.29 2.04
C GLY A 135 29.84 -8.94 2.13
N LEU A 136 30.91 -8.22 1.78
CA LEU A 136 32.27 -8.71 2.04
C LEU A 136 32.58 -8.76 3.54
N PRO A 137 33.27 -9.81 4.05
CA PRO A 137 33.70 -9.86 5.45
C PRO A 137 34.72 -8.76 5.77
N SER A 138 34.33 -7.81 6.62
CA SER A 138 35.25 -6.76 7.10
C SER A 138 36.23 -7.35 8.14
N ASN A 139 37.35 -7.86 7.66
CA ASN A 139 38.46 -8.34 8.50
C ASN A 139 39.30 -7.18 9.06
N SER A 140 38.65 -6.22 9.73
CA SER A 140 39.35 -5.13 10.44
C SER A 140 38.70 -4.82 11.80
N ARG A 141 39.40 -5.19 12.88
CA ARG A 141 39.22 -4.56 14.20
C ARG A 141 40.00 -3.25 14.22
N GLN A 142 39.51 -2.22 13.53
CA GLN A 142 40.05 -0.87 13.66
C GLN A 142 38.97 0.10 14.14
N THR A 143 39.41 1.06 14.94
CA THR A 143 38.57 1.98 15.71
C THR A 143 37.75 2.90 14.83
N ALA A 144 36.50 3.16 15.21
CA ALA A 144 35.64 4.12 14.54
C ALA A 144 36.31 5.51 14.46
N GLN A 145 36.43 6.03 13.25
CA GLN A 145 36.64 7.45 12.98
C GLN A 145 35.53 7.94 12.05
N THR A 146 35.32 9.26 12.07
CA THR A 146 34.15 9.98 11.53
C THR A 146 33.75 9.59 10.11
N ALA A 147 32.46 9.35 9.92
CA ALA A 147 31.87 9.11 8.61
C ALA A 147 31.73 10.41 7.81
N ASP A 148 32.69 10.68 6.93
CA ASP A 148 32.53 11.59 5.79
C ASP A 148 33.53 11.21 4.68
N SER A 149 33.16 10.21 3.88
CA SER A 149 33.86 9.83 2.64
C SER A 149 32.96 8.95 1.78
N GLN A 150 33.02 9.15 0.46
CA GLN A 150 32.30 8.33 -0.51
C GLN A 150 32.75 6.86 -0.38
N SER A 151 31.83 5.92 -0.59
CA SER A 151 32.02 4.50 -0.27
C SER A 151 33.17 3.86 -1.06
N SER A 152 34.35 3.80 -0.46
CA SER A 152 35.45 2.97 -0.91
C SER A 152 35.04 1.50 -0.78
N SER A 153 34.89 0.83 -1.92
CA SER A 153 34.46 -0.57 -1.93
C SER A 153 35.54 -1.45 -1.31
N ALA A 154 35.19 -2.24 -0.29
CA ALA A 154 36.05 -3.32 0.23
C ALA A 154 36.36 -4.40 -0.84
N TYR A 155 35.60 -4.38 -1.95
CA TYR A 155 35.90 -5.09 -3.19
C TYR A 155 36.95 -4.30 -3.99
N GLY A 156 38.14 -4.89 -4.15
CA GLY A 156 39.25 -4.31 -4.91
C GLY A 156 39.22 -4.57 -6.42
N GLY A 157 38.26 -5.35 -6.92
CA GLY A 157 38.07 -5.61 -8.34
C GLY A 157 37.27 -4.51 -9.05
N THR A 158 37.19 -4.58 -10.38
CA THR A 158 36.37 -3.65 -11.16
C THR A 158 34.92 -4.15 -11.23
N ILE A 159 33.95 -3.28 -10.94
CA ILE A 159 32.53 -3.56 -11.23
C ILE A 159 32.37 -3.56 -12.76
N TYR A 160 31.77 -4.62 -13.29
CA TYR A 160 31.75 -4.94 -14.73
C TYR A 160 33.16 -5.13 -15.33
N GLY A 161 34.07 -5.79 -14.59
CA GLY A 161 35.35 -6.28 -15.11
C GLY A 161 35.17 -7.37 -16.19
N GLU A 162 36.22 -7.68 -16.96
CA GLU A 162 36.08 -8.58 -18.12
C GLU A 162 35.90 -10.05 -17.73
N GLY A 163 36.40 -10.45 -16.55
CA GLY A 163 36.13 -11.74 -15.91
C GLY A 163 34.76 -11.89 -15.24
N TRP A 164 33.85 -10.93 -15.36
CA TRP A 164 32.47 -11.04 -14.83
C TRP A 164 31.54 -11.78 -15.82
N ASN A 165 31.16 -13.01 -15.48
CA ASN A 165 30.19 -13.81 -16.23
C ASN A 165 28.81 -13.84 -15.52
N PHE A 166 27.73 -13.59 -16.26
CA PHE A 166 26.37 -13.45 -15.74
C PHE A 166 25.63 -14.80 -15.81
N LEU A 167 25.27 -15.32 -14.64
CA LEU A 167 24.65 -16.63 -14.48
C LEU A 167 23.18 -16.47 -14.09
N ILE A 168 22.31 -16.61 -15.08
CA ILE A 168 20.86 -16.42 -14.96
C ILE A 168 20.25 -17.49 -14.02
N PRO A 169 19.36 -17.11 -13.08
CA PRO A 169 18.64 -15.84 -13.03
C PRO A 169 19.36 -14.69 -12.30
N ASP A 170 20.14 -14.94 -11.25
CA ASP A 170 20.48 -13.91 -10.26
C ASP A 170 21.92 -13.99 -9.70
N LEU A 171 22.85 -14.59 -10.43
CA LEU A 171 24.25 -14.74 -10.00
C LEU A 171 25.24 -14.05 -10.97
N ILE A 172 26.39 -13.60 -10.46
CA ILE A 172 27.53 -13.14 -11.24
C ILE A 172 28.78 -13.87 -10.74
N CYS A 173 29.45 -14.61 -11.63
CA CYS A 173 30.74 -15.24 -11.35
C CYS A 173 31.86 -14.28 -11.76
N ASP A 174 32.66 -13.86 -10.79
CA ASP A 174 33.85 -13.04 -10.97
C ASP A 174 35.07 -13.97 -11.01
N ALA A 175 35.50 -14.33 -12.22
CA ALA A 175 36.57 -15.28 -12.45
C ALA A 175 37.97 -14.70 -12.16
N GLU A 176 38.13 -13.38 -12.16
CA GLU A 176 39.40 -12.70 -11.82
C GLU A 176 39.67 -12.77 -10.31
N ASN A 177 38.65 -12.51 -9.49
CA ASN A 177 38.78 -12.45 -8.03
C ASN A 177 38.35 -13.75 -7.33
N GLY A 178 37.80 -14.72 -8.07
CA GLY A 178 37.33 -16.00 -7.53
C GLY A 178 36.05 -15.88 -6.70
N LEU A 179 35.20 -14.90 -6.97
CA LEU A 179 34.02 -14.56 -6.18
C LEU A 179 32.72 -14.92 -6.92
N LEU A 180 31.70 -15.35 -6.16
CA LEU A 180 30.36 -15.57 -6.68
C LEU A 180 29.39 -14.61 -5.99
N TRP A 181 28.90 -13.62 -6.74
CA TRP A 181 27.95 -12.63 -6.28
C TRP A 181 26.52 -13.07 -6.55
N LYS A 182 25.59 -12.61 -5.70
CA LYS A 182 24.15 -12.74 -5.90
C LYS A 182 23.51 -11.37 -6.04
N LEU A 183 22.68 -11.20 -7.06
CA LEU A 183 21.95 -9.97 -7.32
C LEU A 183 20.70 -9.87 -6.43
N HIS A 184 20.52 -8.69 -5.84
CA HIS A 184 19.38 -8.32 -5.02
C HIS A 184 18.91 -6.93 -5.44
N LEU A 185 17.59 -6.67 -5.40
CA LEU A 185 17.05 -5.34 -5.66
C LEU A 185 17.18 -4.48 -4.41
N ASP A 186 17.85 -3.34 -4.51
CA ASP A 186 17.82 -2.30 -3.49
C ASP A 186 16.55 -1.45 -3.67
N LEU A 187 15.49 -1.84 -2.97
CA LEU A 187 14.16 -1.23 -3.14
C LEU A 187 14.11 0.21 -2.64
N GLU A 188 14.97 0.59 -1.69
CA GLU A 188 15.08 1.95 -1.17
C GLU A 188 15.75 2.87 -2.20
N ALA A 189 16.87 2.45 -2.80
CA ALA A 189 17.52 3.19 -3.87
C ALA A 189 16.65 3.28 -5.15
N ILE A 190 15.92 2.21 -5.49
CA ILE A 190 14.95 2.22 -6.60
C ILE A 190 13.80 3.20 -6.31
N ALA A 191 13.30 3.26 -5.07
CA ALA A 191 12.25 4.21 -4.72
C ALA A 191 12.74 5.67 -4.69
N ALA A 192 13.92 5.93 -4.12
CA ALA A 192 14.53 7.26 -4.09
C ALA A 192 14.87 7.81 -5.50
N SER A 193 15.05 6.94 -6.49
CA SER A 193 15.31 7.32 -7.89
C SER A 193 14.05 7.50 -8.75
N SER A 194 12.85 7.42 -8.16
CA SER A 194 11.58 7.63 -8.86
C SER A 194 10.79 8.82 -8.31
N SER A 195 10.27 9.65 -9.22
CA SER A 195 9.43 10.80 -8.89
C SER A 195 7.92 10.52 -8.98
N ASP A 196 7.52 9.35 -9.51
CA ASP A 196 6.12 8.97 -9.72
C ASP A 196 5.63 8.02 -8.62
N ALA A 197 5.26 8.61 -7.47
CA ALA A 197 4.85 7.88 -6.26
C ALA A 197 3.79 6.77 -6.49
N PRO A 198 2.72 6.97 -7.29
CA PRO A 198 1.80 5.89 -7.68
C PRO A 198 2.49 4.68 -8.34
N SER A 199 3.33 4.90 -9.36
CA SER A 199 3.96 3.82 -10.12
C SER A 199 5.00 3.05 -9.30
N ILE A 200 5.77 3.73 -8.44
CA ILE A 200 6.70 3.04 -7.53
C ILE A 200 5.95 2.25 -6.44
N LEU A 201 4.83 2.75 -5.90
CA LEU A 201 3.99 2.00 -4.95
C LEU A 201 3.36 0.76 -5.60
N GLU A 202 2.97 0.85 -6.87
CA GLU A 202 2.55 -0.31 -7.66
C GLU A 202 3.67 -1.33 -7.85
N PHE A 203 4.87 -0.87 -8.23
CA PHE A 203 6.05 -1.74 -8.39
C PHE A 203 6.43 -2.43 -7.08
N LEU A 204 6.48 -1.70 -5.97
CA LEU A 204 6.88 -2.21 -4.66
C LEU A 204 5.92 -3.31 -4.19
N GLN A 205 4.61 -3.10 -4.30
CA GLN A 205 3.60 -4.07 -3.89
C GLN A 205 3.49 -5.33 -4.79
N ARG A 206 4.32 -5.43 -5.84
CA ARG A 206 4.50 -6.66 -6.63
C ARG A 206 5.77 -7.45 -6.25
N ARG A 207 6.60 -6.93 -5.33
CA ARG A 207 7.78 -7.66 -4.81
C ARG A 207 7.39 -8.74 -3.80
N LYS A 208 8.27 -9.73 -3.68
CA LYS A 208 8.25 -10.86 -2.74
C LYS A 208 9.46 -10.84 -1.81
N SER A 209 10.54 -10.15 -2.18
CA SER A 209 11.68 -9.91 -1.29
C SER A 209 11.29 -8.97 -0.15
N ASP A 210 11.47 -9.43 1.09
CA ASP A 210 11.25 -8.68 2.34
C ASP A 210 9.91 -7.88 2.41
N PRO A 211 8.78 -8.56 2.68
CA PRO A 211 7.48 -7.92 2.84
C PRO A 211 7.44 -6.83 3.93
N SER A 212 8.30 -6.95 4.95
CA SER A 212 8.44 -5.97 6.05
C SER A 212 9.03 -4.66 5.55
N THR A 213 10.18 -4.69 4.89
CA THR A 213 10.84 -3.49 4.35
C THR A 213 9.99 -2.86 3.25
N VAL A 214 9.40 -3.65 2.35
CA VAL A 214 8.48 -3.14 1.31
C VAL A 214 7.30 -2.37 1.94
N LYS A 215 6.69 -2.93 2.99
CA LYS A 215 5.53 -2.33 3.67
C LYS A 215 5.89 -1.01 4.38
N THR A 216 7.01 -0.99 5.10
CA THR A 216 7.53 0.24 5.72
C THR A 216 7.84 1.32 4.69
N LEU A 217 8.49 0.95 3.58
CA LEU A 217 8.84 1.86 2.49
C LEU A 217 7.59 2.42 1.79
N CYS A 218 6.56 1.60 1.55
CA CYS A 218 5.31 2.07 0.96
C CYS A 218 4.57 3.06 1.88
N LEU A 219 4.50 2.78 3.19
CA LEU A 219 3.90 3.69 4.17
C LEU A 219 4.69 5.01 4.27
N ALA A 220 6.03 4.94 4.25
CA ALA A 220 6.89 6.11 4.21
C ALA A 220 6.66 6.97 2.96
N ILE A 221 6.60 6.38 1.75
CA ILE A 221 6.33 7.11 0.50
C ILE A 221 4.99 7.84 0.56
N VAL A 222 3.91 7.17 1.01
CA VAL A 222 2.58 7.80 1.12
C VAL A 222 2.58 8.92 2.16
N ARG A 223 3.27 8.77 3.29
CA ARG A 223 3.44 9.85 4.29
C ARG A 223 4.22 11.04 3.72
N THR A 224 5.36 10.80 3.08
CA THR A 224 6.21 11.86 2.51
C THR A 224 5.45 12.70 1.48
N ILE A 225 4.73 12.10 0.53
CA ILE A 225 3.99 12.90 -0.48
C ILE A 225 2.85 13.75 0.12
N ILE A 226 2.33 13.38 1.29
CA ILE A 226 1.31 14.17 2.01
C ILE A 226 1.98 15.31 2.79
N LEU A 227 3.11 15.05 3.46
CA LEU A 227 3.90 16.09 4.16
C LEU A 227 4.48 17.13 3.18
N GLU A 228 4.95 16.69 2.01
CA GLU A 228 5.35 17.55 0.89
C GLU A 228 4.17 18.32 0.23
N ARG A 229 2.93 18.10 0.69
CA ARG A 229 1.71 18.71 0.16
C ARG A 229 1.54 18.52 -1.36
N ARG A 230 1.92 17.35 -1.90
CA ARG A 230 1.75 17.02 -3.33
C ARG A 230 0.28 17.10 -3.75
N PRO A 231 -0.03 17.35 -5.04
CA PRO A 231 -1.42 17.45 -5.50
C PRO A 231 -2.29 16.27 -5.04
N VAL A 232 -3.49 16.56 -4.52
CA VAL A 232 -4.38 15.54 -3.94
C VAL A 232 -4.68 14.41 -4.93
N THR A 233 -4.73 14.71 -6.23
CA THR A 233 -4.89 13.72 -7.32
C THR A 233 -3.71 12.76 -7.50
N THR A 234 -2.49 13.14 -7.10
CA THR A 234 -1.33 12.25 -7.07
C THR A 234 -1.37 11.35 -5.83
N VAL A 235 -1.70 11.93 -4.67
CA VAL A 235 -1.88 11.17 -3.42
C VAL A 235 -3.05 10.18 -3.54
N ALA A 236 -4.14 10.57 -4.21
CA ALA A 236 -5.27 9.71 -4.54
C ALA A 236 -4.83 8.42 -5.25
N LYS A 237 -4.04 8.56 -6.33
CA LYS A 237 -3.52 7.43 -7.11
C LYS A 237 -2.57 6.57 -6.30
N ALA A 238 -1.72 7.17 -5.46
CA ALA A 238 -0.83 6.46 -4.55
C ALA A 238 -1.62 5.60 -3.52
N MET A 239 -2.71 6.13 -2.97
CA MET A 239 -3.58 5.40 -2.04
C MET A 239 -4.45 4.35 -2.75
N ASP A 240 -4.97 4.65 -3.95
CA ASP A 240 -5.67 3.68 -4.81
C ASP A 240 -4.76 2.47 -5.10
N ALA A 241 -3.49 2.69 -5.49
CA ALA A 241 -2.52 1.64 -5.75
C ALA A 241 -2.30 0.72 -4.54
N VAL A 242 -2.35 1.25 -3.31
CA VAL A 242 -2.22 0.47 -2.07
C VAL A 242 -3.50 -0.31 -1.74
N LEU A 243 -4.66 0.36 -1.79
CA LEU A 243 -5.95 -0.24 -1.47
C LEU A 243 -6.38 -1.31 -2.48
N ASP A 244 -6.11 -1.10 -3.77
CA ASP A 244 -6.36 -2.10 -4.81
C ASP A 244 -5.46 -3.34 -4.62
N SER A 245 -4.21 -3.19 -4.18
CA SER A 245 -3.35 -4.35 -3.89
C SER A 245 -3.79 -5.11 -2.65
N TYR A 246 -4.15 -4.41 -1.57
CA TYR A 246 -4.77 -5.02 -0.40
C TYR A 246 -6.02 -5.83 -0.78
N SER A 247 -6.90 -5.25 -1.60
CA SER A 247 -8.13 -5.90 -2.08
C SER A 247 -7.85 -7.13 -2.95
N ARG A 248 -6.88 -7.06 -3.88
CA ARG A 248 -6.43 -8.23 -4.68
C ARG A 248 -5.92 -9.36 -3.78
N LEU A 249 -5.09 -9.04 -2.79
CA LEU A 249 -4.50 -10.04 -1.89
C LEU A 249 -5.54 -10.66 -0.96
N MET A 250 -6.48 -9.87 -0.42
CA MET A 250 -7.59 -10.39 0.40
C MET A 250 -8.58 -11.24 -0.41
N LYS A 251 -8.83 -10.92 -1.68
CA LYS A 251 -9.61 -11.78 -2.60
C LYS A 251 -8.90 -13.10 -2.90
N MET A 252 -7.58 -13.09 -3.04
CA MET A 252 -6.79 -14.27 -3.39
C MET A 252 -6.49 -15.19 -2.20
N GLY A 253 -6.34 -14.65 -0.99
CA GLY A 253 -6.34 -15.43 0.27
C GLY A 253 -7.74 -15.83 0.74
N GLY A 254 -8.78 -15.24 0.15
CA GLY A 254 -10.19 -15.34 0.57
C GLY A 254 -11.04 -16.33 -0.22
N ALA A 255 -10.50 -17.49 -0.61
CA ALA A 255 -11.30 -18.60 -1.12
C ALA A 255 -12.13 -19.21 0.04
N SER A 256 -13.27 -18.59 0.36
CA SER A 256 -14.06 -18.91 1.54
C SER A 256 -14.70 -20.31 1.46
N PRO A 257 -14.72 -21.08 2.57
CA PRO A 257 -15.54 -22.29 2.66
C PRO A 257 -17.01 -21.94 2.39
N GLY A 258 -17.67 -22.74 1.55
CA GLY A 258 -18.98 -22.39 1.01
C GLY A 258 -20.04 -22.16 2.09
N VAL A 259 -20.57 -20.94 2.17
CA VAL A 259 -21.72 -20.59 2.99
C VAL A 259 -22.95 -21.32 2.46
N ARG A 260 -23.19 -22.53 3.00
CA ARG A 260 -24.47 -23.23 2.85
C ARG A 260 -25.57 -22.33 3.43
N ARG A 261 -26.46 -21.82 2.58
CA ARG A 261 -27.70 -21.17 3.02
C ARG A 261 -28.59 -22.21 3.67
N THR A 262 -28.55 -22.31 5.00
CA THR A 262 -29.56 -23.03 5.79
C THR A 262 -30.88 -22.25 5.71
N HIS A 263 -31.74 -22.61 4.76
CA HIS A 263 -33.14 -22.23 4.79
C HIS A 263 -33.84 -22.99 5.92
N GLU A 264 -33.93 -22.37 7.09
CA GLU A 264 -34.86 -22.81 8.13
C GLU A 264 -36.26 -22.39 7.72
N GLN A 265 -37.01 -23.33 7.14
CA GLN A 265 -38.40 -23.12 6.75
C GLN A 265 -39.31 -23.77 7.79
N ASN A 266 -39.97 -22.92 8.59
CA ASN A 266 -40.75 -23.34 9.74
C ASN A 266 -41.98 -24.18 9.31
N GLN A 267 -42.17 -25.36 9.92
CA GLN A 267 -43.34 -26.20 9.67
C GLN A 267 -44.42 -25.98 10.72
N GLN A 268 -45.67 -25.75 10.29
CA GLN A 268 -46.87 -26.18 11.01
C GLN A 268 -48.09 -26.18 10.08
N SER A 269 -48.87 -27.28 10.13
CA SER A 269 -50.29 -27.48 9.74
C SER A 269 -50.92 -26.60 8.63
N GLY A 270 -51.60 -27.13 7.61
CA GLY A 270 -51.97 -28.52 7.29
C GLY A 270 -53.34 -28.59 6.59
N GLY A 271 -53.56 -29.59 5.73
CA GLY A 271 -54.85 -29.84 5.06
C GLY A 271 -54.78 -30.00 3.54
N GLN A 272 -55.30 -31.13 3.05
CA GLN A 272 -55.76 -31.38 1.67
C GLN A 272 -57.31 -31.32 1.66
N PRO A 273 -58.06 -31.50 0.54
CA PRO A 273 -57.69 -31.72 -0.89
C PRO A 273 -58.16 -30.52 -1.79
N VAL A 274 -58.31 -30.49 -3.13
CA VAL A 274 -58.92 -31.39 -4.16
C VAL A 274 -58.36 -31.11 -5.58
N GLU A 275 -58.65 -32.05 -6.48
CA GLU A 275 -58.32 -32.34 -7.90
C GLU A 275 -58.39 -31.23 -9.01
N ALA A 276 -58.01 -31.67 -10.22
CA ALA A 276 -58.18 -31.09 -11.59
C ALA A 276 -57.26 -29.90 -11.98
N SER A 277 -56.62 -29.79 -13.16
CA SER A 277 -56.63 -30.41 -14.52
C SER A 277 -57.18 -29.47 -15.64
N HIS A 278 -56.48 -29.42 -16.79
CA HIS A 278 -56.87 -28.76 -18.06
C HIS A 278 -57.00 -27.20 -18.07
N VAL A 279 -57.00 -26.46 -19.20
CA VAL A 279 -56.17 -26.52 -20.44
C VAL A 279 -56.21 -25.14 -21.16
N ILE A 280 -55.39 -24.93 -22.19
CA ILE A 280 -55.18 -23.64 -22.95
C ILE A 280 -56.19 -23.51 -24.12
N PRO A 281 -56.90 -22.36 -24.34
CA PRO A 281 -56.52 -21.43 -25.44
C PRO A 281 -56.89 -19.92 -25.33
N GLN A 282 -56.14 -19.12 -26.09
CA GLN A 282 -56.42 -17.87 -26.87
C GLN A 282 -57.67 -16.96 -26.67
N GLU A 283 -57.38 -15.63 -26.59
CA GLU A 283 -57.94 -14.46 -27.34
C GLU A 283 -59.47 -14.13 -27.33
N PRO A 284 -59.93 -12.89 -27.68
CA PRO A 284 -59.29 -11.85 -28.53
C PRO A 284 -59.37 -10.37 -28.06
N SER A 285 -58.75 -9.48 -28.85
CA SER A 285 -58.94 -8.00 -28.85
C SER A 285 -60.12 -7.58 -29.75
N PRO A 286 -60.59 -6.31 -29.72
CA PRO A 286 -60.16 -5.37 -30.78
C PRO A 286 -60.20 -3.84 -30.45
N ALA A 287 -59.84 -3.04 -31.46
CA ALA A 287 -60.19 -1.62 -31.74
C ALA A 287 -59.29 -0.47 -31.20
N ALA A 288 -59.21 0.69 -31.87
CA ALA A 288 -58.56 0.98 -33.18
C ALA A 288 -58.74 2.47 -33.64
N THR A 289 -57.65 3.12 -34.09
CA THR A 289 -57.62 4.34 -34.96
C THR A 289 -56.16 4.59 -35.45
N SER A 290 -55.82 4.37 -36.74
CA SER A 290 -55.73 5.35 -37.86
C SER A 290 -54.62 6.42 -37.71
N ASN A 291 -53.45 6.35 -38.39
CA ASN A 291 -53.11 6.47 -39.84
C ASN A 291 -52.90 7.92 -40.36
N HIS A 292 -51.66 8.30 -40.78
CA HIS A 292 -51.27 8.73 -42.15
C HIS A 292 -49.77 9.18 -42.26
N VAL A 293 -49.35 9.87 -43.34
CA VAL A 293 -48.01 9.77 -43.97
C VAL A 293 -47.30 11.13 -44.25
N ASN A 294 -45.95 11.09 -44.33
CA ASN A 294 -44.92 12.00 -44.92
C ASN A 294 -45.32 12.89 -46.14
N PRO A 295 -44.53 13.93 -46.57
CA PRO A 295 -43.04 14.05 -46.50
C PRO A 295 -42.39 15.46 -46.31
N ASP A 296 -41.04 15.50 -46.39
CA ASP A 296 -40.16 16.59 -46.89
C ASP A 296 -40.02 17.94 -46.12
N GLN A 297 -38.84 18.51 -45.80
CA GLN A 297 -37.40 18.18 -46.01
C GLN A 297 -36.59 18.50 -44.70
N ALA A 298 -35.26 18.78 -44.57
CA ALA A 298 -34.14 19.09 -45.48
C ALA A 298 -32.74 18.92 -44.83
N SER A 299 -31.68 19.22 -45.60
CA SER A 299 -30.26 19.42 -45.24
C SER A 299 -29.46 18.26 -44.59
N GLY A 300 -28.57 17.65 -45.38
CA GLY A 300 -27.36 16.97 -44.88
C GLY A 300 -26.21 17.98 -44.64
N VAL A 301 -24.93 17.58 -44.58
CA VAL A 301 -24.27 16.27 -44.81
C VAL A 301 -23.12 16.07 -43.80
N ALA A 302 -22.75 14.80 -43.52
CA ALA A 302 -21.79 14.39 -42.50
C ALA A 302 -20.29 14.63 -42.82
N SER A 303 -19.43 14.53 -41.79
CA SER A 303 -18.22 13.66 -41.74
C SER A 303 -17.02 14.25 -40.97
N ARG A 304 -16.44 13.43 -40.07
CA ARG A 304 -15.03 13.33 -39.62
C ARG A 304 -14.12 14.59 -39.63
N TYR A 305 -13.51 14.86 -38.48
CA TYR A 305 -12.19 15.52 -38.40
C TYR A 305 -11.09 14.52 -38.04
N MET A 306 -9.95 14.66 -38.71
CA MET A 306 -8.64 14.14 -38.28
C MET A 306 -7.70 15.31 -38.00
N GLN A 307 -6.49 15.00 -37.52
CA GLN A 307 -5.43 15.95 -37.21
C GLN A 307 -4.99 16.78 -38.43
N SER A 308 -4.45 17.97 -38.17
CA SER A 308 -3.44 18.62 -39.02
C SER A 308 -2.54 19.53 -38.17
N ASN A 309 -1.26 19.58 -38.51
CA ASN A 309 -0.27 20.49 -37.91
C ASN A 309 -0.13 21.77 -38.76
N SER A 310 0.16 22.89 -38.09
CA SER A 310 0.90 24.03 -38.65
C SER A 310 1.49 24.84 -37.48
N GLY A 311 2.76 25.23 -37.43
CA GLY A 311 3.81 25.13 -38.46
C GLY A 311 4.14 26.50 -39.04
N VAL A 312 4.79 27.36 -38.25
CA VAL A 312 5.37 28.63 -38.69
C VAL A 312 6.74 28.78 -38.00
N GLU A 313 7.79 28.97 -38.79
CA GLU A 313 9.15 29.23 -38.30
C GLU A 313 9.43 30.73 -38.25
N HIS A 314 10.36 31.15 -37.38
CA HIS A 314 11.27 32.27 -37.61
C HIS A 314 12.56 32.04 -36.80
N GLY A 315 13.72 32.35 -37.39
CA GLY A 315 14.98 32.48 -36.65
C GLY A 315 15.12 33.88 -36.02
N ILE A 316 16.29 34.31 -35.56
CA ILE A 316 17.63 33.72 -35.67
C ILE A 316 18.41 33.97 -34.36
N ASP A 317 19.53 33.28 -34.23
CA ASP A 317 20.80 33.74 -33.63
C ASP A 317 21.26 33.21 -32.26
N ARG A 318 22.59 33.04 -32.19
CA ARG A 318 23.37 32.72 -30.99
C ARG A 318 24.15 33.97 -30.58
N THR A 319 24.18 34.27 -29.29
CA THR A 319 25.29 35.04 -28.73
C THR A 319 25.64 34.59 -27.32
N LEU A 320 26.95 34.56 -27.05
CA LEU A 320 27.49 34.50 -25.70
C LEU A 320 27.27 35.85 -25.01
N LEU A 321 27.14 35.86 -23.69
CA LEU A 321 27.87 36.80 -22.84
C LEU A 321 27.79 36.39 -21.37
N SER A 322 28.91 36.60 -20.66
CA SER A 322 29.03 36.38 -19.22
C SER A 322 29.12 37.70 -18.48
N THR A 323 28.35 37.89 -17.42
CA THR A 323 28.61 38.88 -16.35
C THR A 323 28.22 38.23 -15.02
N SER A 324 29.15 37.83 -14.15
CA SER A 324 30.09 38.64 -13.35
C SER A 324 29.44 39.36 -12.17
N SER A 325 29.66 38.84 -10.97
CA SER A 325 29.92 39.67 -9.78
C SER A 325 30.87 38.91 -8.88
N ASP A 326 32.01 39.53 -8.59
CA ASP A 326 32.88 39.25 -7.44
C ASP A 326 32.12 39.66 -6.15
N SER A 327 32.58 39.44 -4.91
CA SER A 327 33.91 39.10 -4.36
C SER A 327 33.73 38.20 -3.10
N ASP A 328 34.71 37.72 -2.32
CA ASP A 328 36.11 38.12 -2.08
C ASP A 328 37.05 36.92 -1.87
N GLU A 329 38.35 37.15 -2.07
CA GLU A 329 39.43 36.25 -1.62
C GLU A 329 39.73 36.42 -0.12
N ILE A 330 40.33 35.39 0.51
CA ILE A 330 41.59 35.47 1.29
C ILE A 330 41.96 34.09 1.86
N THR A 331 42.98 33.49 1.24
CA THR A 331 44.22 32.92 1.81
C THR A 331 44.33 32.64 3.34
N THR A 332 45.11 31.67 3.84
CA THR A 332 46.21 30.90 3.22
C THR A 332 46.46 29.51 3.83
N ILE A 333 47.04 28.68 2.98
CA ILE A 333 47.79 27.42 3.15
C ILE A 333 48.53 27.21 4.51
N SER A 334 48.42 25.95 4.97
CA SER A 334 49.32 25.11 5.79
C SER A 334 50.72 25.60 6.19
N GLY A 335 51.10 25.32 7.44
CA GLY A 335 52.50 25.27 7.91
C GLY A 335 52.62 24.59 9.27
N ALA A 336 53.43 23.54 9.39
CA ALA A 336 53.60 22.76 10.62
C ALA A 336 55.08 22.66 11.03
N THR A 337 55.38 22.71 12.33
CA THR A 337 56.62 22.18 12.96
C THR A 337 56.53 22.20 14.50
N SER A 338 56.94 21.10 15.14
CA SER A 338 57.80 20.96 16.37
C SER A 338 57.73 21.98 17.53
N GLU A 339 57.96 21.66 18.82
CA GLU A 339 58.56 20.45 19.43
C GLU A 339 58.36 20.37 20.97
N ALA A 340 58.54 19.15 21.53
CA ALA A 340 58.92 18.86 22.94
C ALA A 340 57.96 19.34 24.09
N THR A 341 58.06 18.89 25.35
CA THR A 341 59.02 17.97 26.04
C THR A 341 58.31 17.22 27.18
N SER A 342 58.94 16.14 27.69
CA SER A 342 58.66 15.44 28.97
C SER A 342 57.42 14.52 29.01
N GLY A 343 57.45 13.35 29.66
CA GLY A 343 58.53 12.75 30.45
C GLY A 343 58.40 11.24 30.63
N TYR A 344 59.46 10.60 31.13
CA TYR A 344 59.58 9.14 31.30
C TYR A 344 58.59 8.57 32.33
N HIS A 345 58.20 7.30 32.15
CA HIS A 345 58.61 6.23 33.08
C HIS A 345 58.46 4.81 32.48
N THR A 346 59.53 4.04 32.62
CA THR A 346 59.66 2.57 32.49
C THR A 346 59.11 1.87 33.75
N SER A 347 58.85 0.56 33.84
CA SER A 347 58.71 -0.58 32.90
C SER A 347 58.23 -1.80 33.73
N ASP A 348 58.05 -2.97 33.09
CA ASP A 348 58.09 -4.32 33.70
C ASP A 348 56.95 -4.79 34.64
N ALA A 349 56.65 -6.10 34.78
CA ALA A 349 56.77 -7.23 33.83
C ALA A 349 55.97 -8.46 34.35
N VAL A 350 55.86 -9.49 33.50
CA VAL A 350 55.56 -10.92 33.82
C VAL A 350 54.21 -11.26 34.48
N ASN A 351 53.39 -12.05 33.76
CA ASN A 351 52.97 -13.35 34.30
C ASN A 351 52.59 -14.41 33.24
N LYS A 352 53.06 -15.64 33.46
CA LYS A 352 52.76 -16.92 32.77
C LYS A 352 51.96 -17.79 33.76
N ALA A 353 51.22 -18.86 33.41
CA ALA A 353 50.70 -19.36 32.13
C ALA A 353 49.67 -20.51 32.36
N GLN A 354 48.90 -20.84 31.31
CA GLN A 354 48.62 -22.22 30.81
C GLN A 354 47.92 -23.30 31.68
N VAL A 355 46.70 -23.68 31.26
CA VAL A 355 46.11 -25.05 31.19
C VAL A 355 45.14 -25.01 29.97
N VAL A 356 45.29 -25.72 28.85
CA VAL A 356 45.00 -27.14 28.53
C VAL A 356 43.53 -27.54 28.83
N GLY A 357 42.73 -28.16 27.95
CA GLY A 357 42.95 -28.68 26.59
C GLY A 357 41.65 -28.79 25.76
N GLU A 358 41.62 -29.63 24.73
CA GLU A 358 40.57 -29.73 23.69
C GLU A 358 39.26 -30.42 24.15
N ASP A 359 38.11 -30.06 23.55
CA ASP A 359 37.42 -30.92 22.54
C ASP A 359 36.29 -30.15 21.78
N SER A 360 35.65 -30.78 20.79
CA SER A 360 34.93 -30.14 19.69
C SER A 360 33.41 -30.43 19.61
N ARG A 361 32.57 -29.38 19.57
CA ARG A 361 31.28 -29.31 18.81
C ARG A 361 30.63 -27.92 18.87
N PRO A 362 29.70 -27.57 17.94
CA PRO A 362 29.30 -26.18 17.71
C PRO A 362 28.29 -25.63 18.72
N LEU A 363 28.52 -24.37 19.14
CA LEU A 363 27.59 -23.60 19.97
C LEU A 363 26.49 -22.94 19.12
N SER A 364 25.23 -23.24 19.44
CA SER A 364 24.07 -22.62 18.82
C SER A 364 23.91 -21.16 19.26
N SER A 365 24.29 -20.21 18.40
CA SER A 365 24.06 -18.78 18.63
C SER A 365 22.59 -18.40 18.34
N GLY A 366 21.72 -18.64 19.32
CA GLY A 366 20.32 -18.22 19.26
C GLY A 366 20.18 -16.71 19.42
N THR A 367 20.08 -15.96 18.31
CA THR A 367 19.62 -14.57 18.34
C THR A 367 18.13 -14.55 18.68
N SER A 368 17.74 -13.78 19.70
CA SER A 368 16.36 -13.76 20.21
C SER A 368 15.38 -13.13 19.21
N MET A 369 14.76 -13.96 18.38
CA MET A 369 13.64 -13.56 17.52
C MET A 369 12.42 -13.28 18.39
N GLN A 370 12.10 -12.00 18.60
CA GLN A 370 10.84 -11.60 19.23
C GLN A 370 9.67 -12.05 18.32
N HIS A 371 8.91 -13.03 18.79
CA HIS A 371 7.81 -13.64 18.03
C HIS A 371 6.63 -12.68 17.85
N TRP A 372 6.64 -11.91 16.76
CA TRP A 372 5.42 -11.31 16.21
C TRP A 372 4.62 -12.40 15.46
N PRO A 373 3.37 -12.72 15.86
CA PRO A 373 2.67 -13.95 15.44
C PRO A 373 1.96 -13.85 14.07
N HIS A 374 2.58 -13.19 13.09
CA HIS A 374 2.06 -13.09 11.73
C HIS A 374 3.14 -13.37 10.68
N GLY A 375 2.94 -14.41 9.87
CA GLY A 375 3.75 -14.61 8.66
C GLY A 375 3.61 -13.41 7.73
N GLY A 376 4.74 -12.86 7.27
CA GLY A 376 4.82 -11.53 6.67
C GLY A 376 3.93 -11.31 5.44
N SER A 377 2.71 -10.82 5.67
CA SER A 377 1.79 -10.41 4.61
C SER A 377 2.13 -9.01 4.13
N LEU A 378 2.35 -8.88 2.83
CA LEU A 378 2.56 -7.60 2.13
C LEU A 378 1.31 -6.70 2.15
N ALA A 379 0.16 -7.22 2.58
CA ALA A 379 -1.08 -6.46 2.71
C ALA A 379 -0.91 -5.26 3.65
N ILE A 380 -1.10 -4.04 3.12
CA ILE A 380 -1.19 -2.80 3.91
C ILE A 380 -2.66 -2.50 4.16
N SER A 381 -3.12 -2.67 5.40
CA SER A 381 -4.53 -2.49 5.75
C SER A 381 -4.91 -1.01 5.90
N PRO A 382 -6.21 -0.66 5.77
CA PRO A 382 -6.69 0.69 6.08
C PRO A 382 -6.36 1.16 7.50
N ALA A 383 -6.27 0.23 8.47
CA ALA A 383 -5.91 0.54 9.86
C ALA A 383 -4.42 0.90 10.00
N GLU A 384 -3.54 0.24 9.27
CA GLU A 384 -2.10 0.57 9.23
C GLU A 384 -1.85 1.87 8.47
N MET A 385 -2.62 2.15 7.41
CA MET A 385 -2.60 3.48 6.77
C MET A 385 -3.04 4.58 7.75
N PHE A 386 -4.03 4.32 8.62
CA PHE A 386 -4.37 5.26 9.70
C PHE A 386 -3.21 5.45 10.68
N GLN A 387 -2.64 4.37 11.21
CA GLN A 387 -1.67 4.44 12.30
C GLN A 387 -0.27 4.92 11.86
N SER A 388 0.19 4.52 10.67
CA SER A 388 1.55 4.80 10.17
C SER A 388 1.62 5.95 9.16
N VAL A 389 0.48 6.45 8.67
CA VAL A 389 0.40 7.66 7.83
C VAL A 389 -0.48 8.71 8.49
N PHE A 390 -1.80 8.54 8.53
CA PHE A 390 -2.70 9.65 8.85
C PHE A 390 -2.52 10.26 10.24
N ALA A 391 -2.31 9.44 11.28
CA ALA A 391 -2.06 9.93 12.63
C ALA A 391 -0.76 10.75 12.71
N LEU A 392 0.34 10.21 12.18
CA LEU A 392 1.64 10.89 12.18
C LEU A 392 1.65 12.17 11.34
N VAL A 393 0.88 12.19 10.25
CA VAL A 393 0.66 13.39 9.43
C VAL A 393 -0.18 14.43 10.18
N GLU A 394 -1.19 14.06 10.97
CA GLU A 394 -1.97 15.01 11.78
C GLU A 394 -1.10 15.69 12.86
N ASP A 395 -0.17 14.94 13.47
CA ASP A 395 0.79 15.46 14.44
C ASP A 395 1.86 16.37 13.81
N GLU A 396 2.31 16.09 12.58
CA GLU A 396 3.39 16.81 11.89
C GLU A 396 2.92 17.97 10.99
N MET A 397 1.69 17.93 10.46
CA MET A 397 1.18 18.98 9.57
C MET A 397 0.78 20.25 10.31
N MET A 398 1.69 21.22 10.31
CA MET A 398 1.40 22.59 10.73
C MET A 398 0.53 23.34 9.69
N GLY A 399 -0.38 24.20 10.18
CA GLY A 399 -1.20 25.12 9.39
C GLY A 399 -2.62 24.64 9.11
N ASP A 400 -3.18 25.08 7.97
CA ASP A 400 -4.57 24.80 7.58
C ASP A 400 -4.82 23.29 7.34
N PRO A 401 -5.79 22.67 8.03
CA PRO A 401 -6.14 21.27 7.86
C PRO A 401 -6.93 20.95 6.57
N ALA A 402 -7.33 21.92 5.75
CA ALA A 402 -8.12 21.68 4.55
C ALA A 402 -7.47 20.69 3.57
N TYR A 403 -6.14 20.74 3.41
CA TYR A 403 -5.40 19.80 2.56
C TYR A 403 -5.48 18.36 3.10
N LEU A 404 -5.17 18.15 4.39
CA LEU A 404 -5.25 16.83 5.03
C LEU A 404 -6.69 16.29 4.98
N THR A 405 -7.68 17.15 5.22
CA THR A 405 -9.11 16.81 5.10
C THR A 405 -9.45 16.33 3.68
N ALA A 406 -8.96 17.01 2.63
CA ALA A 406 -9.18 16.60 1.24
C ALA A 406 -8.53 15.24 0.92
N VAL A 407 -7.29 15.01 1.39
CA VAL A 407 -6.61 13.70 1.24
C VAL A 407 -7.37 12.58 1.94
N ILE A 408 -7.85 12.80 3.17
CA ILE A 408 -8.62 11.80 3.91
C ILE A 408 -9.96 11.50 3.24
N MET A 409 -10.69 12.53 2.78
CA MET A 409 -11.96 12.35 2.05
C MET A 409 -11.76 11.54 0.76
N GLU A 410 -10.63 11.75 0.08
CA GLU A 410 -10.26 10.98 -1.10
C GLU A 410 -9.88 9.53 -0.76
N PHE A 411 -9.20 9.29 0.37
CA PHE A 411 -8.98 7.93 0.90
C PHE A 411 -10.31 7.23 1.25
N LEU A 412 -11.27 7.93 1.85
CA LEU A 412 -12.61 7.38 2.13
C LEU A 412 -13.34 7.00 0.83
N ARG A 413 -13.24 7.84 -0.21
CA ARG A 413 -13.76 7.55 -1.55
C ARG A 413 -13.09 6.31 -2.16
N SER A 414 -11.78 6.20 -2.04
CA SER A 414 -10.99 5.06 -2.53
C SER A 414 -11.29 3.76 -1.80
N ALA A 415 -11.35 3.77 -0.47
CA ALA A 415 -11.74 2.59 0.32
C ALA A 415 -13.15 2.11 -0.07
N SER A 416 -14.11 3.04 -0.21
CA SER A 416 -15.48 2.75 -0.64
C SER A 416 -15.56 2.17 -2.06
N LYS A 417 -14.84 2.75 -3.03
CA LYS A 417 -14.69 2.24 -4.41
C LYS A 417 -14.25 0.76 -4.44
N VAL A 418 -13.37 0.38 -3.51
CA VAL A 418 -12.74 -0.94 -3.43
C VAL A 418 -13.53 -1.93 -2.56
N GLY A 419 -14.60 -1.47 -1.88
CA GLY A 419 -15.45 -2.27 -1.00
C GLY A 419 -14.89 -2.46 0.41
N LEU A 420 -13.96 -1.61 0.85
CA LEU A 420 -13.29 -1.66 2.14
C LEU A 420 -13.93 -0.66 3.12
N LYS A 421 -14.16 -1.07 4.37
CA LYS A 421 -14.56 -0.16 5.45
C LYS A 421 -13.35 0.65 5.94
N ALA A 422 -13.55 1.94 6.16
CA ALA A 422 -12.53 2.81 6.74
C ALA A 422 -12.43 2.61 8.26
N PRO A 423 -11.28 2.90 8.89
CA PRO A 423 -11.14 2.86 10.35
C PRO A 423 -12.02 3.94 11.03
N PRO A 424 -12.73 3.63 12.13
CA PRO A 424 -13.56 4.60 12.85
C PRO A 424 -12.81 5.88 13.26
N ASN A 425 -11.54 5.73 13.65
CA ASN A 425 -10.66 6.84 14.05
C ASN A 425 -10.43 7.85 12.92
N LEU A 426 -10.53 7.44 11.65
CA LEU A 426 -10.39 8.34 10.50
C LEU A 426 -11.61 9.27 10.37
N TYR A 427 -12.81 8.81 10.75
CA TYR A 427 -13.99 9.67 10.84
C TYR A 427 -13.88 10.66 12.00
N VAL A 428 -13.34 10.21 13.15
CA VAL A 428 -13.05 11.05 14.34
C VAL A 428 -12.06 12.17 13.98
N MET A 429 -11.00 11.84 13.24
CA MET A 429 -10.01 12.79 12.71
C MET A 429 -10.68 13.84 11.81
N VAL A 430 -11.43 13.45 10.78
CA VAL A 430 -12.14 14.40 9.88
C VAL A 430 -13.08 15.33 10.65
N ALA A 431 -13.88 14.81 11.58
CA ALA A 431 -14.77 15.64 12.39
C ALA A 431 -14.00 16.66 13.25
N THR A 432 -12.83 16.28 13.78
CA THR A 432 -11.97 17.12 14.62
C THR A 432 -11.26 18.20 13.79
N LEU A 433 -10.73 17.84 12.61
CA LEU A 433 -10.10 18.77 11.66
C LEU A 433 -11.10 19.83 11.13
N LEU A 434 -12.34 19.43 10.83
CA LEU A 434 -13.43 20.33 10.44
C LEU A 434 -13.87 21.24 11.60
N ALA A 435 -14.01 20.72 12.82
CA ALA A 435 -14.37 21.53 13.98
C ALA A 435 -13.26 22.54 14.34
N ARG A 436 -11.99 22.13 14.27
CA ARG A 436 -10.79 23.00 14.45
C ARG A 436 -10.73 24.14 13.43
N SER A 437 -11.36 23.97 12.27
CA SER A 437 -11.49 25.00 11.21
C SER A 437 -12.88 25.67 11.17
N ASN A 438 -13.74 25.46 12.19
CA ASN A 438 -15.12 25.96 12.29
C ASN A 438 -16.09 25.51 11.17
N ARG A 439 -15.73 24.48 10.39
CA ARG A 439 -16.50 23.95 9.24
C ARG A 439 -17.63 22.99 9.67
N TYR A 440 -18.38 23.36 10.72
CA TYR A 440 -19.43 22.51 11.32
C TYR A 440 -20.57 22.13 10.35
N ALA A 441 -20.84 22.96 9.33
CA ALA A 441 -21.81 22.65 8.29
C ALA A 441 -21.40 21.43 7.45
N GLU A 442 -20.10 21.24 7.20
CA GLU A 442 -19.59 20.09 6.43
C GLU A 442 -19.62 18.80 7.24
N ILE A 443 -19.41 18.89 8.57
CA ILE A 443 -19.66 17.76 9.48
C ILE A 443 -21.12 17.29 9.34
N ALA A 444 -22.07 18.22 9.35
CA ALA A 444 -23.49 17.88 9.16
C ALA A 444 -23.79 17.26 7.78
N LEU A 445 -23.17 17.78 6.71
CA LEU A 445 -23.31 17.22 5.36
C LEU A 445 -22.70 15.81 5.24
N PHE A 446 -21.47 15.59 5.74
CA PHE A 446 -20.80 14.30 5.60
C PHE A 446 -21.45 13.20 6.47
N VAL A 447 -22.02 13.56 7.62
CA VAL A 447 -22.85 12.66 8.43
C VAL A 447 -24.18 12.35 7.72
N SER A 448 -24.88 13.36 7.21
CA SER A 448 -26.19 13.18 6.56
C SER A 448 -26.09 12.34 5.29
N ASN A 449 -25.03 12.50 4.52
CA ASN A 449 -24.73 11.72 3.31
C ASN A 449 -24.00 10.39 3.60
N LYS A 450 -23.86 9.99 4.88
CA LYS A 450 -23.22 8.74 5.33
C LYS A 450 -21.77 8.54 4.85
N ILE A 451 -21.05 9.62 4.54
CA ILE A 451 -19.62 9.59 4.21
C ILE A 451 -18.79 9.35 5.49
N LEU A 452 -19.21 9.97 6.60
CA LEU A 452 -18.81 9.53 7.93
C LEU A 452 -19.83 8.49 8.41
N GLU A 453 -19.50 7.20 8.33
CA GLU A 453 -20.37 6.14 8.86
C GLU A 453 -20.60 6.37 10.37
N PRO A 454 -21.82 6.17 10.91
CA PRO A 454 -22.04 6.30 12.34
C PRO A 454 -21.24 5.23 13.09
N THR A 455 -20.41 5.64 14.04
CA THR A 455 -19.68 4.74 14.98
C THR A 455 -19.80 5.27 16.41
N LYS A 456 -19.42 4.47 17.42
CA LYS A 456 -19.46 4.94 18.82
C LYS A 456 -18.47 6.07 19.03
N GLU A 457 -17.27 5.91 18.48
CA GLU A 457 -16.13 6.80 18.59
C GLU A 457 -16.46 8.16 17.98
N LEU A 458 -17.02 8.15 16.76
CA LEU A 458 -17.50 9.36 16.09
C LEU A 458 -18.65 10.01 16.84
N ALA A 459 -19.65 9.25 17.30
CA ALA A 459 -20.80 9.81 18.01
C ALA A 459 -20.40 10.53 19.31
N MET A 460 -19.48 9.94 20.08
CA MET A 460 -18.90 10.55 21.27
C MET A 460 -18.07 11.79 20.93
N GLN A 461 -17.27 11.77 19.86
CA GLN A 461 -16.50 12.94 19.42
C GLN A 461 -17.41 14.09 18.96
N LEU A 462 -18.49 13.80 18.23
CA LEU A 462 -19.47 14.80 17.81
C LEU A 462 -20.21 15.43 19.00
N MET A 463 -20.46 14.67 20.06
CA MET A 463 -20.97 15.24 21.31
C MET A 463 -19.96 16.18 21.98
N GLU A 464 -18.69 15.79 22.03
CA GLU A 464 -17.60 16.54 22.65
C GLU A 464 -17.30 17.86 21.92
N LEU A 465 -17.05 17.80 20.60
CA LEU A 465 -16.92 18.98 19.73
C LEU A 465 -18.20 19.83 19.76
N GLY A 466 -19.36 19.19 19.91
CA GLY A 466 -20.67 19.82 20.01
C GLY A 466 -20.95 20.57 21.32
N ARG A 467 -20.07 20.57 22.32
CA ARG A 467 -20.26 21.30 23.60
C ARG A 467 -20.71 22.76 23.42
N GLN A 468 -20.16 23.45 22.41
CA GLN A 468 -20.51 24.84 22.07
C GLN A 468 -21.38 24.94 20.80
N HIS A 469 -21.51 23.85 20.02
CA HIS A 469 -22.27 23.81 18.77
C HIS A 469 -23.39 22.75 18.84
N SER A 470 -24.54 23.15 19.37
CA SER A 470 -25.73 22.31 19.59
C SER A 470 -26.14 21.42 18.40
N PRO A 471 -26.15 21.89 17.13
CA PRO A 471 -26.44 21.02 15.98
C PRO A 471 -25.49 19.82 15.86
N THR A 472 -24.19 20.00 16.13
CA THR A 472 -23.20 18.92 16.08
C THR A 472 -23.35 17.96 17.26
N ARG A 473 -23.66 18.46 18.47
CA ARG A 473 -23.99 17.60 19.62
C ARG A 473 -25.22 16.73 19.35
N LYS A 474 -26.23 17.29 18.67
CA LYS A 474 -27.41 16.55 18.24
C LYS A 474 -27.08 15.44 17.25
N LEU A 475 -26.17 15.65 16.29
CA LEU A 475 -25.73 14.58 15.38
C LEU A 475 -25.11 13.40 16.14
N GLY A 476 -24.28 13.66 17.16
CA GLY A 476 -23.74 12.60 18.03
C GLY A 476 -24.83 11.84 18.80
N MET A 477 -25.78 12.56 19.39
CA MET A 477 -26.97 11.99 20.04
C MET A 477 -27.79 11.10 19.09
N ASP A 478 -28.07 11.58 17.87
CA ASP A 478 -28.84 10.84 16.88
C ASP A 478 -28.06 9.61 16.34
N MET A 479 -26.72 9.67 16.24
CA MET A 479 -25.89 8.49 15.94
C MET A 479 -25.92 7.41 17.03
N LEU A 480 -25.83 7.78 18.32
CA LEU A 480 -25.94 6.82 19.42
C LEU A 480 -27.31 6.13 19.39
N ARG A 481 -28.36 6.88 19.07
CA ARG A 481 -29.74 6.38 18.89
C ARG A 481 -29.85 5.46 17.68
N GLU A 482 -29.26 5.80 16.53
CA GLU A 482 -29.23 4.98 15.30
C GLU A 482 -28.48 3.65 15.53
N ARG A 483 -27.36 3.67 16.25
CA ARG A 483 -26.54 2.48 16.57
C ARG A 483 -27.08 1.62 17.70
N GLY A 484 -28.18 1.98 18.36
CA GLY A 484 -28.70 1.26 19.52
C GLY A 484 -27.80 1.33 20.76
N LEU A 485 -26.93 2.35 20.86
CA LEU A 485 -26.01 2.59 21.97
C LEU A 485 -26.75 3.23 23.15
N HIS A 486 -27.79 2.54 23.61
CA HIS A 486 -28.81 3.08 24.52
C HIS A 486 -28.27 3.51 25.88
N HIS A 487 -27.20 2.87 26.38
CA HIS A 487 -26.53 3.29 27.62
C HIS A 487 -25.86 4.66 27.45
N ASP A 488 -24.98 4.79 26.45
CA ASP A 488 -24.25 6.03 26.17
C ASP A 488 -25.23 7.18 25.88
N TYR A 489 -26.30 6.88 25.13
CA TYR A 489 -27.37 7.83 24.81
C TYR A 489 -28.13 8.34 26.05
N VAL A 490 -28.45 7.45 27.01
CA VAL A 490 -29.14 7.84 28.24
C VAL A 490 -28.20 8.64 29.16
N THR A 491 -26.92 8.27 29.23
CA THR A 491 -25.90 9.05 29.95
C THR A 491 -25.73 10.45 29.33
N ALA A 492 -25.76 10.56 28.00
CA ALA A 492 -25.73 11.84 27.29
C ALA A 492 -26.94 12.74 27.62
N LEU A 493 -28.17 12.20 27.56
CA LEU A 493 -29.38 12.93 27.97
C LEU A 493 -29.34 13.38 29.43
N LEU A 494 -28.76 12.56 30.32
CA LEU A 494 -28.58 12.91 31.72
C LEU A 494 -27.59 14.06 31.90
N GLN A 495 -26.46 14.06 31.18
CA GLN A 495 -25.50 15.18 31.17
C GLN A 495 -26.18 16.48 30.76
N ASP A 496 -26.87 16.48 29.62
CA ASP A 496 -27.56 17.65 29.02
C ASP A 496 -28.77 18.14 29.84
N GLY A 497 -29.14 17.45 30.92
CA GLY A 497 -30.21 17.87 31.83
C GLY A 497 -31.61 17.40 31.43
N TYR A 498 -31.75 16.66 30.33
CA TYR A 498 -32.99 16.03 29.85
C TYR A 498 -33.39 14.79 30.67
N TYR A 499 -33.32 14.94 31.99
CA TYR A 499 -33.52 13.95 33.04
C TYR A 499 -34.75 13.05 32.86
N LEU A 500 -35.91 13.65 32.59
CA LEU A 500 -37.17 12.92 32.44
C LEU A 500 -37.23 12.17 31.10
N GLU A 501 -36.56 12.66 30.06
CA GLU A 501 -36.41 11.92 28.80
C GLU A 501 -35.46 10.74 28.97
N ALA A 502 -34.34 10.93 29.67
CA ALA A 502 -33.40 9.87 30.02
C ALA A 502 -34.08 8.70 30.73
N LEU A 503 -34.91 8.96 31.76
CA LEU A 503 -35.70 7.92 32.44
C LEU A 503 -36.75 7.25 31.52
N ARG A 504 -37.48 8.04 30.73
CA ARG A 504 -38.49 7.51 29.77
C ARG A 504 -37.84 6.63 28.71
N TYR A 505 -36.68 7.02 28.20
CA TYR A 505 -35.91 6.27 27.22
C TYR A 505 -35.33 4.99 27.83
N ALA A 506 -34.72 5.08 29.02
CA ALA A 506 -34.23 3.91 29.76
C ALA A 506 -35.33 2.87 29.96
N ARG A 507 -36.52 3.30 30.43
CA ARG A 507 -37.69 2.42 30.59
C ARG A 507 -38.14 1.80 29.26
N LYS A 508 -38.22 2.58 28.17
CA LYS A 508 -38.66 2.11 26.85
C LYS A 508 -37.72 1.05 26.26
N TYR A 509 -36.42 1.25 26.36
CA TYR A 509 -35.39 0.37 25.79
C TYR A 509 -34.77 -0.61 26.81
N LYS A 510 -35.36 -0.73 28.01
CA LYS A 510 -34.93 -1.62 29.11
C LYS A 510 -33.43 -1.50 29.46
N VAL A 511 -32.92 -0.27 29.49
CA VAL A 511 -31.50 0.05 29.69
C VAL A 511 -31.10 -0.06 31.17
N ILE A 512 -30.99 -1.28 31.70
CA ILE A 512 -30.69 -1.54 33.11
C ILE A 512 -29.26 -1.19 33.54
N THR A 513 -28.35 -0.89 32.60
CA THR A 513 -26.94 -0.58 32.85
C THR A 513 -26.67 0.86 33.28
N VAL A 514 -27.71 1.71 33.36
CA VAL A 514 -27.58 3.10 33.82
C VAL A 514 -27.26 3.17 35.31
N GLN A 515 -26.42 4.12 35.73
CA GLN A 515 -26.05 4.28 37.14
C GLN A 515 -27.14 5.04 37.93
N PRO A 516 -27.84 4.43 38.89
CA PRO A 516 -28.94 5.09 39.60
C PRO A 516 -28.50 6.31 40.41
N ALA A 517 -27.28 6.30 40.96
CA ALA A 517 -26.73 7.41 41.74
C ALA A 517 -26.79 8.75 40.99
N LEU A 518 -26.31 8.80 39.74
CA LEU A 518 -26.32 10.03 38.92
C LEU A 518 -27.73 10.58 38.69
N PHE A 519 -28.75 9.71 38.66
CA PHE A 519 -30.15 10.13 38.56
C PHE A 519 -30.72 10.60 39.91
N LEU A 520 -30.26 10.03 41.02
CA LEU A 520 -30.69 10.42 42.36
C LEU A 520 -30.03 11.73 42.79
N GLU A 521 -28.76 11.97 42.44
CA GLU A 521 -28.10 13.27 42.62
C GLU A 521 -28.83 14.40 41.90
N LYS A 522 -29.22 14.20 40.63
CA LYS A 522 -30.04 15.18 39.90
C LYS A 522 -31.49 15.30 40.40
N ALA A 523 -31.98 14.36 41.22
CA ALA A 523 -33.25 14.49 41.93
C ALA A 523 -33.11 15.27 43.24
N VAL A 524 -32.07 14.99 44.04
CA VAL A 524 -31.71 15.75 45.25
C VAL A 524 -31.43 17.22 44.90
N ALA A 525 -30.68 17.49 43.82
CA ALA A 525 -30.37 18.85 43.37
C ALA A 525 -31.60 19.68 42.93
N LYS A 526 -32.77 19.05 42.73
CA LYS A 526 -34.05 19.73 42.50
C LYS A 526 -34.83 20.03 43.78
N ASN A 527 -34.27 19.71 44.95
CA ASN A 527 -34.82 19.92 46.29
C ASN A 527 -36.31 19.54 46.42
N SER A 528 -36.67 18.34 45.96
CA SER A 528 -38.06 17.88 45.92
C SER A 528 -38.16 16.42 46.33
N ALA A 529 -38.64 16.18 47.56
CA ALA A 529 -38.80 14.85 48.14
C ALA A 529 -39.69 13.93 47.28
N GLN A 530 -40.76 14.46 46.68
CA GLN A 530 -41.64 13.71 45.78
C GLN A 530 -40.91 13.19 44.54
N ASN A 531 -40.05 14.02 43.93
CA ASN A 531 -39.23 13.59 42.78
C ASN A 531 -38.19 12.54 43.22
N LEU A 532 -37.51 12.76 44.34
CA LEU A 532 -36.53 11.80 44.87
C LEU A 532 -37.17 10.44 45.19
N ALA A 533 -38.34 10.42 45.83
CA ALA A 533 -39.10 9.22 46.14
C ALA A 533 -39.54 8.45 44.88
N ALA A 534 -40.09 9.14 43.88
CA ALA A 534 -40.52 8.52 42.62
C ALA A 534 -39.36 7.87 41.86
N VAL A 535 -38.18 8.51 41.87
CA VAL A 535 -36.96 8.03 41.21
C VAL A 535 -36.34 6.86 41.97
N LEU A 536 -36.31 6.94 43.30
CA LEU A 536 -35.84 5.85 44.17
C LEU A 536 -36.73 4.61 44.04
N SER A 537 -38.06 4.78 43.90
CA SER A 537 -38.97 3.67 43.58
C SER A 537 -38.72 3.12 42.17
N PHE A 538 -38.59 3.98 41.16
CA PHE A 538 -38.31 3.57 39.78
C PHE A 538 -37.08 2.64 39.70
N PHE A 539 -35.93 3.04 40.25
CA PHE A 539 -34.74 2.17 40.23
C PHE A 539 -34.88 0.94 41.13
N SER A 540 -35.70 1.00 42.17
CA SER A 540 -36.02 -0.14 43.06
C SER A 540 -36.95 -1.19 42.43
N GLU A 541 -37.48 -0.92 41.24
CA GLU A 541 -38.29 -1.82 40.40
C GLU A 541 -37.58 -2.15 39.08
N PHE A 542 -36.87 -1.17 38.50
CA PHE A 542 -36.28 -1.24 37.16
C PHE A 542 -34.86 -1.83 37.13
N THR A 543 -34.05 -1.62 38.18
CA THR A 543 -32.66 -2.08 38.24
C THR A 543 -32.51 -3.23 39.25
N PRO A 544 -32.21 -4.47 38.80
CA PRO A 544 -31.97 -5.61 39.69
C PRO A 544 -30.91 -5.29 40.76
N SER A 545 -31.14 -5.79 41.98
CA SER A 545 -30.25 -5.61 43.14
C SER A 545 -29.97 -4.16 43.57
N PHE A 546 -30.63 -3.13 43.02
CA PHE A 546 -30.41 -1.74 43.45
C PHE A 546 -30.69 -1.54 44.95
N ARG A 547 -31.72 -2.20 45.48
CA ARG A 547 -32.12 -2.14 46.91
C ARG A 547 -31.03 -2.62 47.89
N THR A 548 -30.03 -3.37 47.43
CA THR A 548 -28.91 -3.85 48.26
C THR A 548 -27.63 -3.03 48.09
N THR A 549 -27.70 -1.88 47.39
CA THR A 549 -26.55 -0.96 47.22
C THR A 549 -26.46 0.05 48.36
N SER A 550 -25.24 0.55 48.63
CA SER A 550 -25.00 1.69 49.51
C SER A 550 -25.78 2.94 49.09
N ASP A 551 -25.94 3.15 47.78
CA ASP A 551 -26.64 4.30 47.22
C ASP A 551 -28.12 4.30 47.59
N PHE A 552 -28.80 3.15 47.50
CA PHE A 552 -30.19 3.04 47.95
C PHE A 552 -30.34 3.42 49.43
N GLY A 553 -29.42 2.99 50.30
CA GLY A 553 -29.39 3.40 51.70
C GLY A 553 -29.18 4.92 51.87
N ARG A 554 -28.18 5.48 51.18
CA ARG A 554 -27.82 6.90 51.22
C ARG A 554 -28.97 7.81 50.77
N TYR A 555 -29.54 7.56 49.60
CA TYR A 555 -30.63 8.40 49.08
C TYR A 555 -31.97 8.17 49.80
N ARG A 556 -32.15 7.01 50.47
CA ARG A 556 -33.27 6.79 51.39
C ARG A 556 -33.12 7.60 52.68
N HIS A 557 -31.92 7.74 53.24
CA HIS A 557 -31.65 8.61 54.40
C HIS A 557 -31.94 10.08 54.07
N ILE A 558 -31.38 10.57 52.96
CA ILE A 558 -31.62 11.93 52.46
C ILE A 558 -33.12 12.19 52.25
N LEU A 559 -33.86 11.21 51.70
CA LEU A 559 -35.31 11.34 51.55
C LEU A 559 -36.05 11.48 52.89
N SER A 560 -35.60 10.82 53.96
CA SER A 560 -36.16 10.98 55.31
C SER A 560 -35.69 12.24 56.06
N GLU A 561 -34.74 13.00 55.51
CA GLU A 561 -34.36 14.33 56.01
C GLU A 561 -35.06 15.47 55.22
N MET A 562 -35.74 15.14 54.11
CA MET A 562 -36.47 16.06 53.24
C MET A 562 -38.00 16.02 53.43
N VAL A 563 -38.51 15.26 54.41
CA VAL A 563 -39.94 15.00 54.67
C VAL A 563 -40.26 15.19 56.14
#